data_AF-A0A938MC05-F1
#
_entry.id   AF-A0A938MC05-F1
#
_cell.length_a   1.000
_cell.length_b   1.000
_cell.length_c   1.000
_cell.angle_alpha   90.00
_cell.angle_beta   90.00
_cell.angle_gamma   90.00
#
_symmetry.space_group_name_H-M   'P 1'
#
loop_
_entity.id
_entity.type
_entity.pdbx_description
1 polymer ?
#
loop_
_entity_poly.entity_id
_entity_poly.type
_entity_poly.pdbx_seq_one_letter_code
_entity_poly.pdbx_strand_id
1 'polypeptide(L)' 'MSKSTPVGAHPWAYAASQPKYDIYPILDQIFGDFKRGGFDGVELMHTAFHPDGAAERIAELSKRHGLPVL' A
#
# COMPACT_ATOMS: atom_id res chain seq x y z
N MET A 1 17.23 19.49 15.42
CA MET A 1 16.84 18.39 14.51
C MET A 1 15.95 18.97 13.43
N SER A 2 16.29 18.76 12.15
CA SER A 2 15.41 19.12 11.03
C SER A 2 14.16 18.23 11.07
N LYS A 3 12.97 18.80 10.86
CA LYS A 3 11.71 18.05 10.81
C LYS A 3 11.59 17.43 9.41
N SER A 4 11.67 16.10 9.32
CA SER A 4 11.45 15.41 8.04
C SER A 4 9.97 15.43 7.67
N THR A 5 9.66 15.74 6.42
CA THR A 5 8.30 15.65 5.87
C THR A 5 8.08 14.22 5.41
N PRO A 6 7.07 13.50 5.94
CA PRO A 6 6.77 12.14 5.49
C PRO A 6 6.44 12.10 4.00
N VAL A 7 6.94 11.08 3.29
CA VAL A 7 6.69 10.85 1.87
C VAL A 7 5.89 9.56 1.70
N GLY A 8 4.60 9.69 1.38
CA GLY A 8 3.71 8.58 1.05
C GLY A 8 3.67 8.26 -0.44
N ALA A 9 3.30 7.03 -0.78
CA ALA A 9 3.12 6.59 -2.17
C ALA A 9 1.72 6.06 -2.45
N HIS A 10 1.18 6.45 -3.60
CA HIS A 10 -0.09 5.94 -4.13
C HIS A 10 0.18 4.94 -5.27
N PRO A 11 -0.37 3.71 -5.25
CA PRO A 11 0.00 2.63 -6.17
C PRO A 11 -0.67 2.68 -7.54
N TRP A 12 -0.92 3.88 -8.11
CA TRP A 12 -1.58 4.02 -9.42
C TRP A 12 -0.81 3.32 -10.54
N ALA A 13 0.52 3.40 -10.54
CA ALA A 13 1.36 2.74 -11.55
C ALA A 13 1.19 1.21 -11.55
N TYR A 14 0.92 0.61 -10.39
CA TYR A 14 0.57 -0.82 -10.30
C TYR A 14 -0.84 -1.05 -10.82
N ALA A 15 -1.81 -0.28 -10.33
CA ALA A 15 -3.22 -0.41 -10.71
C ALA A 15 -3.42 -0.33 -12.23
N ALA A 16 -2.75 0.62 -12.90
CA ALA A 16 -2.86 0.82 -14.35
C ALA A 16 -2.48 -0.42 -15.19
N SER A 17 -1.67 -1.33 -14.64
CA SER A 17 -1.28 -2.59 -15.29
C SER A 17 -2.19 -3.78 -14.95
N GLN A 18 -3.08 -3.64 -13.96
CA GLN A 18 -3.90 -4.74 -13.47
C GLN A 18 -5.26 -4.81 -14.20
N PRO A 19 -5.82 -6.02 -14.41
CA PRO A 19 -7.20 -6.16 -14.84
C PRO A 19 -8.14 -5.42 -13.90
N LYS A 20 -9.03 -4.58 -14.47
CA LYS A 20 -10.01 -3.77 -13.73
C LYS A 20 -9.41 -2.81 -12.70
N TYR A 21 -8.12 -2.50 -12.81
CA TYR A 21 -7.38 -1.69 -11.84
C TYR A 21 -7.37 -2.29 -10.42
N ASP A 22 -7.60 -3.61 -10.31
CA ASP A 22 -7.67 -4.30 -9.02
C ASP A 22 -6.25 -4.62 -8.51
N ILE A 23 -5.83 -3.90 -7.48
CA ILE A 23 -4.55 -4.11 -6.82
C ILE A 23 -4.63 -5.12 -5.67
N TYR A 24 -5.83 -5.55 -5.25
CA TYR A 24 -6.01 -6.42 -4.09
C TYR A 24 -5.19 -7.72 -4.16
N PRO A 25 -5.05 -8.39 -5.32
CA PRO A 25 -4.23 -9.59 -5.45
C PRO A 25 -2.74 -9.31 -5.22
N ILE A 26 -2.26 -8.11 -5.52
CA ILE A 26 -0.83 -7.74 -5.53
C ILE A 26 -0.42 -6.80 -4.39
N LEU A 27 -1.26 -6.59 -3.37
CA LEU A 27 -0.94 -5.72 -2.25
C LEU A 27 0.36 -6.11 -1.53
N ASP A 28 0.66 -7.41 -1.39
CA ASP A 28 1.90 -7.87 -0.75
C ASP A 28 3.15 -7.40 -1.51
N GLN A 29 3.09 -7.44 -2.84
CA GLN A 29 4.14 -6.89 -3.70
C GLN A 29 4.28 -5.38 -3.51
N ILE A 30 3.17 -4.64 -3.58
CA ILE A 30 3.16 -3.17 -3.47
C ILE A 30 3.76 -2.71 -2.14
N PHE A 31 3.35 -3.33 -1.02
CA PHE A 31 3.88 -2.99 0.31
C PHE A 31 5.39 -3.26 0.39
N GLY A 32 5.85 -4.39 -0.15
CA GLY A 32 7.28 -4.72 -0.18
C GLY A 32 8.09 -3.78 -1.07
N ASP A 33 7.58 -3.44 -2.26
CA ASP A 33 8.25 -2.54 -3.20
C ASP A 33 8.35 -1.12 -2.64
N PHE A 34 7.26 -0.60 -2.05
CA PHE A 34 7.28 0.73 -1.43
C PHE A 34 8.16 0.78 -0.19
N LYS A 35 8.17 -0.26 0.64
CA LYS A 35 9.11 -0.32 1.76
C LYS A 35 10.57 -0.28 1.27
N ARG A 36 10.91 -1.08 0.25
CA ARG A 36 12.25 -1.09 -0.36
C ARG A 36 12.60 0.24 -1.02
N GLY A 37 11.60 0.93 -1.57
CA GLY A 37 11.74 2.26 -2.15
C GLY A 37 11.98 3.38 -1.14
N GLY A 38 11.87 3.11 0.17
CA GLY A 38 12.12 4.09 1.22
C GLY A 38 10.94 5.04 1.49
N PHE A 39 9.73 4.67 1.08
CA PHE A 39 8.52 5.45 1.41
C PHE A 39 8.13 5.29 2.88
N ASP A 40 7.54 6.35 3.44
CA ASP A 40 7.11 6.39 4.84
C ASP A 40 5.72 5.76 5.04
N GLY A 41 4.94 5.59 3.98
CA GLY A 41 3.62 4.98 4.02
C GLY A 41 2.99 4.78 2.64
N VAL A 42 1.86 4.09 2.62
CA VAL A 42 1.07 3.83 1.40
C VAL A 42 -0.33 4.41 1.54
N GLU A 43 -0.80 5.06 0.48
CA GLU A 43 -2.18 5.53 0.35
C GLU A 43 -2.96 4.53 -0.50
N LEU A 44 -4.09 4.02 0.00
CA LEU A 44 -4.93 3.05 -0.70
C LEU A 44 -6.31 3.64 -1.01
N MET A 45 -6.80 3.42 -2.23
CA MET A 45 -8.18 3.73 -2.59
C MET A 45 -9.16 2.78 -1.89
N HIS A 46 -10.39 3.27 -1.64
CA HIS A 46 -11.48 2.49 -1.02
C HIS A 46 -11.75 1.14 -1.70
N THR A 47 -11.46 1.01 -3.00
CA THR A 47 -11.62 -0.24 -3.76
C THR A 47 -10.76 -1.38 -3.22
N ALA A 48 -9.60 -1.08 -2.62
CA ALA A 48 -8.76 -2.09 -1.97
C ALA A 48 -9.43 -2.72 -0.74
N PHE A 49 -10.47 -2.08 -0.19
CA PHE A 49 -11.23 -2.53 0.98
C PHE A 49 -12.56 -3.22 0.63
N HIS A 50 -12.91 -3.35 -0.65
CA HIS A 50 -14.16 -4.01 -1.07
C HIS A 50 -14.23 -5.51 -0.72
N PRO A 51 -13.15 -6.31 -0.82
CA PRO A 51 -13.22 -7.72 -0.46
C PRO A 51 -13.45 -7.94 1.04
N ASP A 52 -14.16 -9.00 1.40
CA ASP A 52 -14.33 -9.39 2.80
C ASP A 52 -12.97 -9.67 3.46
N GLY A 53 -12.77 -9.19 4.68
CA GLY A 53 -11.52 -9.35 5.42
C GLY A 53 -10.36 -8.48 4.90
N ALA A 54 -10.61 -7.54 3.99
CA ALA A 54 -9.57 -6.70 3.41
C ALA A 54 -8.83 -5.86 4.45
N ALA A 55 -9.55 -5.32 5.44
CA ALA A 55 -8.95 -4.50 6.50
C ALA A 55 -7.93 -5.30 7.33
N GLU A 56 -8.27 -6.53 7.70
CA GLU A 56 -7.40 -7.44 8.46
C GLU A 56 -6.16 -7.81 7.65
N ARG A 57 -6.35 -8.16 6.36
CA ARG A 57 -5.25 -8.47 5.45
C ARG A 57 -4.32 -7.27 5.26
N ILE A 58 -4.87 -6.08 5.03
CA ILE A 58 -4.10 -4.85 4.86
C ILE A 58 -3.33 -4.50 6.14
N ALA A 59 -3.96 -4.66 7.31
CA ALA A 59 -3.29 -4.47 8.59
C ALA A 59 -2.15 -5.47 8.81
N GLU A 60 -2.32 -6.73 8.39
CA GLU A 60 -1.26 -7.73 8.42
C GLU A 60 -0.09 -7.34 7.51
N LEU A 61 -0.37 -6.96 6.26
CA LEU A 61 0.65 -6.51 5.30
C LEU A 61 1.40 -5.28 5.79
N SER A 62 0.68 -4.31 6.37
CA SER A 62 1.28 -3.12 6.97
C SER A 62 2.28 -3.46 8.07
N LYS A 63 1.92 -4.39 8.98
CA LYS A 63 2.81 -4.89 10.03
C LYS A 63 3.99 -5.67 9.46
N ARG A 64 3.75 -6.58 8.52
CA ARG A 64 4.76 -7.44 7.91
C ARG A 64 5.86 -6.64 7.21
N HIS A 65 5.49 -5.60 6.47
CA HIS A 65 6.43 -4.75 5.72
C HIS A 65 6.90 -3.53 6.50
N GLY A 66 6.32 -3.24 7.67
CA GLY A 66 6.63 -2.02 8.43
C GLY A 66 6.35 -0.77 7.61
N LEU A 67 5.24 -0.76 6.87
CA LEU A 67 4.77 0.34 6.03
C LEU A 67 3.33 0.69 6.45
N PRO A 68 3.10 1.84 7.10
CA PRO A 68 1.76 2.26 7.52
C PRO A 68 0.89 2.62 6.32
N VAL A 69 -0.41 2.39 6.46
CA VAL A 69 -1.42 2.99 5.59
C VAL A 69 -1.70 4.41 6.10
N LEU A 70 -1.66 5.42 5.23
CA LEU A 70 -1.82 6.83 5.55
C LEU A 70 -3.28 7.31 5.43
#